data_AF-A0A4S4L748-F1
#
_entry.id   AF-A0A4S4L748-F1
#
_cell.length_a   1.000
_cell.length_b   1.000
_cell.length_c   1.000
_cell.angle_alpha   90.00
_cell.angle_beta   90.00
_cell.angle_gamma   90.00
#
_symmetry.space_group_name_H-M   'P 1'
#
loop_
_entity.id
_entity.type
_entity.pdbx_description
1 polymer ?
#
loop_
_entity_poly.entity_id
_entity_poly.type
_entity_poly.pdbx_seq_one_letter_code
_entity_poly.pdbx_strand_id
1 'polypeptide(L)'
;MSSPPPAIVREDILSAAEQRAHREATIDIKQLARINELKRSFRRLIDPGIMRPNKKEDALASLKTLVALSDNLLREPDNPKYQQFKLTNNVIKKRLVDVKGAIEYAVDLGFHLKVEDLQPTYIFNNRHLEDLQIGNEILKETLDREMEKQSRAQNPKLTEREMIEITRRNVQLNFEDDRRAKLLKDKREAELRAVREATGASAPAASQVPTTDSRIPPGGVTLNGYVESGNEESTLTHTSDNVSDDEE
;
A
#
# COMPACT_ATOMS: atom_id res chain seq x y z
N MET A 1 -54.36 -58.67 22.17
CA MET A 1 -52.96 -58.96 22.56
C MET A 1 -52.11 -57.82 22.03
N SER A 2 -51.59 -56.98 22.92
CA SER A 2 -50.83 -55.77 22.57
C SER A 2 -49.36 -56.06 22.81
N SER A 3 -48.54 -56.03 21.76
CA SER A 3 -47.09 -56.23 21.86
C SER A 3 -46.41 -54.96 22.38
N PRO A 4 -45.46 -55.04 23.33
CA PRO A 4 -44.70 -53.89 23.78
C PRO A 4 -43.71 -53.44 22.68
N PRO A 5 -43.40 -52.13 22.57
CA PRO A 5 -42.44 -51.61 21.62
C PRO A 5 -41.01 -52.05 21.96
N PRO A 6 -40.13 -52.25 20.97
CA PRO A 6 -38.75 -52.67 21.21
C PRO A 6 -37.97 -51.61 21.98
N ALA A 7 -37.24 -52.06 23.01
CA ALA A 7 -36.34 -51.21 23.78
C ALA A 7 -35.16 -50.80 22.89
N ILE A 8 -35.15 -49.54 22.44
CA ILE A 8 -34.03 -48.95 21.70
C ILE A 8 -32.83 -48.90 22.66
N VAL A 9 -31.77 -49.62 22.31
CA VAL A 9 -30.56 -49.74 23.13
C VAL A 9 -29.78 -48.42 23.06
N ARG A 10 -29.27 -47.95 24.21
CA ARG A 10 -28.54 -46.67 24.29
C ARG A 10 -27.32 -46.61 23.36
N GLU A 11 -26.69 -47.75 23.08
CA GLU A 11 -25.57 -47.87 22.12
C GLU A 11 -25.98 -47.54 20.69
N ASP A 12 -27.16 -47.95 20.25
CA ASP A 12 -27.64 -47.66 18.90
C ASP A 12 -27.93 -46.16 18.71
N ILE A 13 -28.35 -45.48 19.78
CA ILE A 13 -28.59 -44.03 19.79
C ILE A 13 -27.25 -43.27 19.70
N LEU A 14 -26.22 -43.72 20.42
CA LEU A 14 -24.89 -43.10 20.40
C LEU A 14 -24.20 -43.30 19.04
N SER A 15 -24.22 -44.53 18.50
CA SER A 15 -23.67 -44.84 17.17
C SER A 15 -24.38 -44.06 16.06
N ALA A 16 -25.71 -43.92 16.12
CA ALA A 16 -26.47 -43.11 15.18
C ALA A 16 -26.15 -41.61 15.26
N ALA A 17 -25.84 -41.08 16.46
CA ALA A 17 -25.45 -39.69 16.65
C ALA A 17 -24.05 -39.41 16.06
N GLU A 18 -23.07 -40.29 16.28
CA GLU A 18 -21.73 -40.18 15.70
C GLU A 18 -21.76 -40.22 14.17
N GLN A 19 -22.59 -41.08 13.57
CA GLN A 19 -22.75 -41.13 12.12
C GLN A 19 -23.34 -39.85 11.53
N ARG A 20 -24.24 -39.15 12.25
CA ARG A 20 -24.77 -37.86 11.80
C ARG A 20 -23.72 -36.76 11.90
N ALA A 21 -23.01 -36.67 13.02
CA ALA A 21 -21.94 -35.69 13.21
C ALA A 21 -20.83 -35.84 12.15
N HIS A 22 -20.41 -37.07 11.85
CA HIS A 22 -19.44 -37.31 10.78
C HIS A 22 -19.98 -36.93 9.40
N ARG A 23 -21.23 -37.24 9.08
CA ARG A 23 -21.84 -36.85 7.79
C ARG A 23 -21.90 -35.33 7.64
N GLU A 24 -22.36 -34.63 8.66
CA GLU A 24 -22.40 -33.15 8.69
C GLU A 24 -21.01 -32.55 8.52
N ALA A 25 -20.01 -33.03 9.27
CA ALA A 25 -18.63 -32.58 9.13
C ALA A 25 -18.04 -32.85 7.73
N THR A 26 -18.36 -34.00 7.11
CA THR A 26 -17.88 -34.29 5.75
C THR A 26 -18.55 -33.44 4.68
N ILE A 27 -19.81 -33.01 4.88
CA ILE A 27 -20.50 -32.09 4.00
C ILE A 27 -19.81 -30.71 4.07
N ASP A 28 -19.47 -30.26 5.27
CA ASP A 28 -18.77 -29.00 5.50
C ASP A 28 -17.36 -28.97 4.85
N ILE A 29 -16.58 -30.06 5.00
CA ILE A 29 -15.25 -30.16 4.38
C ILE A 29 -15.33 -30.10 2.84
N LYS A 30 -16.32 -30.77 2.23
CA LYS A 30 -16.51 -30.74 0.77
C LYS A 30 -16.91 -29.36 0.27
N GLN A 31 -17.80 -28.69 1.00
CA GLN A 31 -18.22 -27.32 0.67
C GLN A 31 -17.05 -26.34 0.79
N LEU A 32 -16.25 -26.44 1.86
CA LEU A 32 -15.06 -25.62 2.03
C LEU A 32 -14.02 -25.85 0.92
N ALA A 33 -13.81 -27.11 0.51
CA ALA A 33 -12.94 -27.42 -0.61
C ALA A 33 -13.42 -26.78 -1.93
N ARG A 34 -14.74 -26.83 -2.21
CA ARG A 34 -15.35 -26.17 -3.37
C ARG A 34 -15.14 -24.65 -3.32
N ILE A 35 -15.40 -24.01 -2.18
CA ILE A 35 -15.21 -22.57 -1.99
C ILE A 35 -13.75 -22.19 -2.22
N ASN A 36 -12.81 -22.97 -1.68
CA ASN A 36 -11.38 -22.71 -1.87
C ASN A 36 -10.95 -22.85 -3.33
N GLU A 37 -11.49 -23.82 -4.06
CA GLU A 37 -11.21 -23.96 -5.49
C GLU A 37 -11.78 -22.79 -6.30
N LEU A 38 -13.00 -22.34 -6.00
CA LEU A 38 -13.59 -21.13 -6.60
C LEU A 38 -12.77 -19.88 -6.29
N LYS A 39 -12.33 -19.69 -5.04
CA LYS A 39 -11.43 -18.57 -4.67
C LYS A 39 -10.12 -18.63 -5.47
N ARG A 40 -9.58 -19.81 -5.73
CA ARG A 40 -8.37 -19.99 -6.55
C ARG A 40 -8.62 -19.69 -8.03
N SER A 41 -9.74 -20.14 -8.60
CA SER A 41 -10.08 -19.85 -10.00
C SER A 41 -10.27 -18.35 -10.21
N PHE A 42 -11.00 -17.66 -9.35
CA PHE A 42 -11.17 -16.21 -9.44
C PHE A 42 -9.85 -15.44 -9.35
N ARG A 43 -8.94 -15.84 -8.45
CA ARG A 43 -7.60 -15.21 -8.38
C ARG A 43 -6.79 -15.42 -9.66
N ARG A 44 -6.90 -16.59 -10.30
CA ARG A 44 -6.27 -16.86 -11.61
C ARG A 44 -6.87 -16.02 -12.74
N LEU A 45 -8.15 -15.68 -12.68
CA LEU A 45 -8.73 -14.77 -13.67
C LEU A 45 -8.26 -13.33 -13.47
N ILE A 46 -7.99 -12.91 -12.22
CA ILE A 46 -7.53 -11.55 -11.95
C ILE A 46 -6.06 -11.38 -12.32
N ASP A 47 -5.14 -12.13 -11.71
CA ASP A 47 -3.71 -11.84 -11.83
C ASP A 47 -3.15 -12.17 -13.23
N PRO A 48 -3.21 -13.44 -13.70
CA PRO A 48 -2.82 -13.77 -15.06
C PRO A 48 -3.80 -13.27 -16.12
N GLY A 49 -5.11 -13.18 -15.82
CA GLY A 49 -6.13 -12.87 -16.82
C GLY A 49 -6.36 -11.37 -17.06
N ILE A 50 -6.40 -10.54 -16.02
CA ILE A 50 -6.72 -9.11 -16.12
C ILE A 50 -5.48 -8.24 -15.86
N MET A 51 -4.74 -8.48 -14.77
CA MET A 51 -3.68 -7.58 -14.33
C MET A 51 -2.43 -7.64 -15.22
N ARG A 52 -2.01 -8.85 -15.62
CA ARG A 52 -0.79 -9.05 -16.42
C ARG A 52 -0.88 -8.57 -17.87
N PRO A 53 -1.96 -8.82 -18.64
CA PRO A 53 -1.99 -8.46 -20.06
C PRO A 53 -2.41 -7.01 -20.34
N ASN A 54 -2.91 -6.28 -19.33
CA ASN A 54 -3.45 -4.94 -19.49
C ASN A 54 -2.61 -3.88 -18.75
N LYS A 55 -2.79 -2.61 -19.10
CA LYS A 55 -2.20 -1.51 -18.32
C LYS A 55 -2.82 -1.49 -16.92
N LYS A 56 -1.99 -1.20 -15.92
CA LYS A 56 -2.41 -1.20 -14.50
C LYS A 56 -3.64 -0.32 -14.24
N GLU A 57 -3.71 0.86 -14.85
CA GLU A 57 -4.83 1.78 -14.69
C GLU A 57 -6.13 1.24 -15.27
N ASP A 58 -6.09 0.69 -16.49
CA ASP A 58 -7.25 0.11 -17.16
C ASP A 58 -7.75 -1.14 -16.42
N ALA A 59 -6.82 -1.99 -15.96
CA ALA A 59 -7.14 -3.17 -15.13
C ALA A 59 -7.84 -2.76 -13.83
N LEU A 60 -7.32 -1.78 -13.10
CA LEU A 60 -7.96 -1.31 -11.86
C LEU A 60 -9.33 -0.65 -12.11
N ALA A 61 -9.47 0.10 -13.20
CA ALA A 61 -10.76 0.67 -13.58
C ALA A 61 -11.80 -0.43 -13.94
N SER A 62 -11.35 -1.52 -14.56
CA SER A 62 -12.16 -2.70 -14.84
C SER A 62 -12.61 -3.39 -13.55
N LEU A 63 -11.68 -3.70 -12.64
CA LEU A 63 -11.95 -4.34 -11.35
C LEU A 63 -12.96 -3.53 -10.52
N LYS A 64 -12.81 -2.20 -10.47
CA LYS A 64 -13.78 -1.31 -9.81
C LYS A 64 -15.19 -1.40 -10.42
N THR A 65 -15.28 -1.60 -11.72
CA THR A 65 -16.57 -1.73 -12.42
C THR A 65 -17.21 -3.08 -12.14
N LEU A 66 -16.42 -4.16 -12.10
CA LEU A 66 -16.88 -5.49 -11.70
C LEU A 66 -17.38 -5.50 -10.25
N VAL A 67 -16.67 -4.83 -9.33
CA VAL A 67 -17.14 -4.65 -7.94
C VAL A 67 -18.46 -3.90 -7.90
N ALA A 68 -18.58 -2.78 -8.62
CA ALA A 68 -19.82 -2.01 -8.64
C ALA A 68 -21.01 -2.83 -9.18
N LEU A 69 -20.80 -3.62 -10.25
CA LEU A 69 -21.84 -4.49 -10.80
C LEU A 69 -22.27 -5.57 -9.79
N SER A 70 -21.30 -6.26 -9.19
CA SER A 70 -21.58 -7.32 -8.21
C SER A 70 -22.17 -6.79 -6.90
N ASP A 71 -21.71 -5.65 -6.39
CA ASP A 71 -22.26 -5.02 -5.17
C ASP A 71 -23.71 -4.56 -5.35
N ASN A 72 -24.03 -3.93 -6.49
CA ASN A 72 -25.40 -3.49 -6.77
C ASN A 72 -26.35 -4.69 -6.86
N LEU A 73 -25.89 -5.78 -7.47
CA LEU A 73 -26.67 -7.00 -7.61
C LEU A 73 -26.84 -7.75 -6.29
N LEU A 74 -25.80 -7.81 -5.43
CA LEU A 74 -25.90 -8.39 -4.08
C LEU A 74 -26.81 -7.58 -3.17
N ARG A 75 -26.87 -6.25 -3.35
CA ARG A 75 -27.75 -5.35 -2.60
C ARG A 75 -29.21 -5.46 -3.02
N GLU A 76 -29.46 -5.56 -4.32
CA GLU A 76 -30.80 -5.61 -4.91
C GLU A 76 -30.91 -6.75 -5.93
N PRO A 77 -31.03 -8.01 -5.48
CA PRO A 77 -31.00 -9.18 -6.37
C PRO A 77 -32.21 -9.27 -7.28
N ASP A 78 -33.37 -8.75 -6.87
CA ASP A 78 -34.63 -8.82 -7.63
C ASP A 78 -34.79 -7.68 -8.65
N ASN A 79 -33.87 -6.71 -8.67
CA ASN A 79 -33.96 -5.57 -9.57
C ASN A 79 -33.43 -5.94 -10.96
N PRO A 80 -34.27 -6.00 -12.01
CA PRO A 80 -33.86 -6.45 -13.34
C PRO A 80 -32.80 -5.54 -13.96
N LYS A 81 -32.70 -4.28 -13.52
CA LYS A 81 -31.67 -3.34 -14.00
C LYS A 81 -30.25 -3.77 -13.64
N TYR A 82 -30.04 -4.39 -12.48
CA TYR A 82 -28.71 -4.84 -12.04
C TYR A 82 -28.41 -6.28 -12.46
N GLN A 83 -29.44 -7.06 -12.79
CA GLN A 83 -29.28 -8.39 -13.35
C GLN A 83 -28.71 -8.37 -14.77
N GLN A 84 -28.70 -7.23 -15.47
CA GLN A 84 -28.22 -7.19 -16.84
C GLN A 84 -27.39 -5.95 -17.18
N PHE A 85 -26.45 -6.10 -18.11
CA PHE A 85 -25.72 -4.98 -18.69
C PHE A 85 -25.56 -5.14 -20.21
N LYS A 86 -25.68 -4.01 -20.91
CA LYS A 86 -25.57 -3.94 -22.38
C LYS A 86 -24.15 -3.56 -22.78
N LEU A 87 -23.62 -4.22 -23.82
CA LEU A 87 -22.28 -3.92 -24.35
C LEU A 87 -22.22 -2.56 -25.06
N THR A 88 -23.38 -2.03 -25.46
CA THR A 88 -23.50 -0.71 -26.09
C THR A 88 -23.14 0.45 -25.16
N ASN A 89 -23.12 0.23 -23.83
CA ASN A 89 -22.71 1.27 -22.89
C ASN A 89 -21.20 1.53 -23.00
N ASN A 90 -20.81 2.76 -23.35
CA ASN A 90 -19.41 3.16 -23.53
C ASN A 90 -18.51 2.85 -22.33
N VAL A 91 -19.03 2.98 -21.10
CA VAL A 91 -18.27 2.67 -19.89
C VAL A 91 -18.03 1.17 -19.78
N ILE A 92 -19.05 0.35 -20.03
CA ILE A 92 -18.95 -1.11 -20.03
C ILE A 92 -18.03 -1.59 -21.14
N LYS A 93 -18.16 -1.04 -22.35
CA LYS A 93 -17.29 -1.36 -23.48
C LYS A 93 -15.82 -1.10 -23.14
N LYS A 94 -15.51 0.14 -22.72
CA LYS A 94 -14.14 0.52 -22.39
C LYS A 94 -13.54 -0.30 -21.23
N ARG A 95 -14.34 -0.63 -20.21
CA ARG A 95 -13.82 -1.22 -18.98
C ARG A 95 -13.90 -2.75 -18.93
N LEU A 96 -14.84 -3.37 -19.65
CA LEU A 96 -15.02 -4.82 -19.65
C LEU A 96 -14.68 -5.44 -21.01
N VAL A 97 -15.08 -4.83 -22.13
CA VAL A 97 -14.83 -5.40 -23.47
C VAL A 97 -13.39 -5.17 -23.91
N ASP A 98 -12.87 -3.95 -23.75
CA ASP A 98 -11.52 -3.60 -24.22
C ASP A 98 -10.41 -4.17 -23.31
N VAL A 99 -10.74 -4.50 -22.05
CA VAL A 99 -9.81 -5.05 -21.07
C VAL A 99 -9.86 -6.58 -21.11
N LYS A 100 -8.76 -7.21 -21.50
CA LYS A 100 -8.68 -8.67 -21.61
C LYS A 100 -8.93 -9.34 -20.25
N GLY A 101 -9.70 -10.43 -20.23
CA GLY A 101 -10.00 -11.20 -19.01
C GLY A 101 -11.18 -10.68 -18.19
N ALA A 102 -11.65 -9.45 -18.43
CA ALA A 102 -12.68 -8.82 -17.60
C ALA A 102 -14.09 -9.39 -17.87
N ILE A 103 -14.41 -9.71 -19.12
CA ILE A 103 -15.67 -10.37 -19.47
C ILE A 103 -15.67 -11.81 -18.98
N GLU A 104 -14.55 -12.52 -19.12
CA GLU A 104 -14.39 -13.89 -18.65
C GLU A 104 -14.62 -13.96 -17.14
N TYR A 105 -14.09 -12.98 -16.40
CA TYR A 105 -14.39 -12.84 -14.97
C TYR A 105 -15.89 -12.63 -14.71
N ALA A 106 -16.56 -11.76 -15.47
CA ALA A 106 -18.00 -11.56 -15.35
C ALA A 106 -18.80 -12.83 -15.68
N VAL A 107 -18.35 -13.63 -16.65
CA VAL A 107 -18.97 -14.92 -16.98
C VAL A 107 -18.86 -15.90 -15.83
N ASP A 108 -17.69 -16.00 -15.19
CA ASP A 108 -17.47 -16.85 -14.01
C ASP A 108 -18.22 -16.36 -12.77
N LEU A 109 -18.54 -15.06 -12.68
CA LEU A 109 -19.48 -14.54 -11.68
C LEU A 109 -20.93 -14.99 -11.92
N GLY A 110 -21.27 -15.48 -13.12
CA GLY A 110 -22.62 -15.95 -13.48
C GLY A 110 -23.37 -15.08 -14.49
N PHE A 111 -22.69 -14.16 -15.18
CA PHE A 111 -23.28 -13.40 -16.28
C PHE A 111 -23.19 -14.17 -17.60
N HIS A 112 -24.31 -14.34 -18.30
CA HIS A 112 -24.35 -15.04 -19.58
C HIS A 112 -24.77 -14.12 -20.72
N LEU A 113 -24.12 -14.25 -21.87
CA LEU A 113 -24.47 -13.50 -23.06
C LEU A 113 -25.83 -13.97 -23.61
N LYS A 114 -26.74 -13.02 -23.80
CA LYS A 114 -28.01 -13.17 -24.50
C LYS A 114 -28.17 -12.04 -25.52
N VAL A 115 -28.86 -12.32 -26.61
CA VAL A 115 -29.19 -11.30 -27.61
C VAL A 115 -30.63 -10.89 -27.38
N GLU A 116 -30.83 -9.65 -26.96
CA GLU A 116 -32.15 -9.03 -26.75
C GLU A 116 -32.24 -7.83 -27.69
N ASP A 117 -33.30 -7.75 -28.50
CA ASP A 117 -33.50 -6.68 -29.49
C ASP A 117 -32.29 -6.46 -30.43
N LEU A 118 -31.66 -7.54 -30.88
CA LEU A 118 -30.45 -7.52 -31.72
C LEU A 118 -29.23 -6.86 -31.04
N GLN A 119 -29.26 -6.69 -29.71
CA GLN A 119 -28.15 -6.17 -28.92
C GLN A 119 -27.58 -7.25 -27.98
N PRO A 120 -26.26 -7.43 -27.92
CA PRO A 120 -25.62 -8.32 -26.95
C PRO A 120 -25.75 -7.74 -25.53
N THR A 121 -26.46 -8.48 -24.68
CA THR A 121 -26.73 -8.15 -23.28
C THR A 121 -26.28 -9.31 -22.41
N TYR A 122 -25.49 -9.05 -21.38
CA TYR A 122 -25.16 -10.06 -20.37
C TYR A 122 -26.22 -10.06 -19.30
N ILE A 123 -26.78 -11.23 -18.99
CA ILE A 123 -27.83 -11.44 -18.00
C ILE A 123 -27.32 -12.39 -16.94
N PHE A 124 -27.45 -11.98 -15.68
CA PHE A 124 -27.06 -12.73 -14.50
C PHE A 124 -28.03 -13.87 -14.23
N ASN A 125 -27.49 -15.01 -13.81
CA ASN A 125 -28.26 -16.16 -13.38
C ASN A 125 -28.22 -16.28 -11.85
N ASN A 126 -29.38 -16.17 -11.21
CA ASN A 126 -29.52 -16.17 -9.75
C ASN A 126 -29.03 -17.46 -9.06
N ARG A 127 -28.80 -18.55 -9.81
CA ARG A 127 -28.18 -19.78 -9.30
C ARG A 127 -26.71 -19.59 -8.89
N HIS A 128 -26.04 -18.56 -9.41
CA HIS A 128 -24.63 -18.26 -9.14
C HIS A 128 -24.45 -17.17 -8.07
N LEU A 129 -25.42 -16.98 -7.18
CA LEU A 129 -25.34 -15.97 -6.12
C LEU A 129 -24.18 -16.25 -5.15
N GLU A 130 -23.96 -17.51 -4.79
CA GLU A 130 -22.80 -17.94 -3.97
C GLU A 130 -21.47 -17.59 -4.66
N ASP A 131 -21.36 -17.91 -5.95
CA ASP A 131 -20.16 -17.64 -6.75
C ASP A 131 -19.91 -16.13 -6.87
N LEU A 132 -20.97 -15.33 -7.05
CA LEU A 132 -20.94 -13.88 -7.08
C LEU A 132 -20.43 -13.27 -5.76
N GLN A 133 -20.88 -13.79 -4.61
CA GLN A 133 -20.42 -13.34 -3.29
C GLN A 133 -18.93 -13.59 -3.11
N ILE A 134 -18.49 -14.82 -3.42
CA ILE A 134 -17.08 -15.21 -3.32
C ILE A 134 -16.22 -14.37 -4.26
N GLY A 135 -16.64 -14.21 -5.52
CA GLY A 135 -15.93 -13.40 -6.50
C GLY A 135 -15.85 -11.93 -6.10
N ASN A 136 -16.93 -11.34 -5.59
CA ASN A 136 -16.96 -9.97 -5.07
C ASN A 136 -15.98 -9.76 -3.91
N GLU A 137 -15.92 -10.71 -2.96
CA GLU A 137 -14.96 -10.67 -1.84
C GLU A 137 -13.51 -10.64 -2.37
N ILE A 138 -13.19 -11.50 -3.33
CA ILE A 138 -11.87 -11.58 -3.94
C ILE A 138 -11.52 -10.30 -4.73
N LEU A 139 -12.49 -9.71 -5.44
CA LEU A 139 -12.29 -8.43 -6.14
C LEU A 139 -11.95 -7.30 -5.16
N LYS A 140 -12.69 -7.19 -4.05
CA LYS A 140 -12.44 -6.19 -3.00
C LYS A 140 -11.06 -6.38 -2.36
N GLU A 141 -10.75 -7.62 -1.96
CA GLU A 141 -9.44 -7.99 -1.43
C GLU A 141 -8.31 -7.56 -2.38
N THR A 142 -8.49 -7.79 -3.69
CA THR A 142 -7.47 -7.45 -4.68
C THR A 142 -7.34 -5.95 -4.90
N LEU A 143 -8.46 -5.21 -4.93
CA LEU A 143 -8.44 -3.75 -5.02
C LEU A 143 -7.77 -3.13 -3.80
N ASP A 144 -8.07 -3.60 -2.60
CA ASP A 144 -7.48 -3.09 -1.36
C ASP A 144 -5.96 -3.31 -1.35
N ARG A 145 -5.49 -4.51 -1.74
CA ARG A 145 -4.06 -4.80 -1.89
C ARG A 145 -3.38 -3.87 -2.90
N GLU A 146 -4.01 -3.61 -4.04
CA GLU A 146 -3.43 -2.74 -5.07
C GLU A 146 -3.46 -1.26 -4.67
N MET A 147 -4.50 -0.81 -3.96
CA MET A 147 -4.56 0.54 -3.41
C MET A 147 -3.50 0.75 -2.32
N GLU A 148 -3.28 -0.23 -1.45
CA GLU A 148 -2.21 -0.20 -0.45
C GLU A 148 -0.83 -0.19 -1.11
N LYS A 149 -0.63 -0.98 -2.17
CA LYS A 149 0.62 -0.96 -2.94
C LYS A 149 0.85 0.41 -3.60
N GLN A 150 -0.21 1.04 -4.11
CA GLN A 150 -0.13 2.39 -4.68
C GLN A 150 0.17 3.45 -3.62
N SER A 151 -0.48 3.41 -2.46
CA SER A 151 -0.22 4.37 -1.38
C SER A 151 1.21 4.23 -0.85
N ARG A 152 1.69 3.00 -0.63
CA ARG A 152 3.09 2.73 -0.24
C ARG A 152 4.10 3.22 -1.28
N ALA A 153 3.78 3.17 -2.57
CA ALA A 153 4.66 3.67 -3.63
C ALA A 153 4.61 5.20 -3.78
N GLN A 154 3.52 5.86 -3.36
CA GLN A 154 3.36 7.31 -3.42
C GLN A 154 3.88 8.03 -2.17
N ASN A 155 3.69 7.45 -0.99
CA ASN A 155 4.16 8.00 0.29
C ASN A 155 5.63 8.41 0.32
N PRO A 156 6.62 7.61 -0.14
CA PRO A 156 8.03 8.00 -0.06
C PRO A 156 8.33 9.25 -0.90
N LYS A 157 7.63 9.42 -2.03
CA LYS A 157 7.82 10.58 -2.92
C LYS A 157 7.29 11.86 -2.30
N LEU A 158 6.21 11.77 -1.51
CA LEU A 158 5.66 12.91 -0.79
C LEU A 158 6.58 13.26 0.39
N THR A 159 7.02 12.27 1.17
CA THR A 159 7.92 12.52 2.29
C THR A 159 9.27 13.10 1.85
N GLU A 160 9.82 12.64 0.73
CA GLU A 160 11.08 13.19 0.20
C GLU A 160 10.91 14.65 -0.24
N ARG A 161 9.82 14.96 -0.96
CA ARG A 161 9.51 16.34 -1.35
C ARG A 161 9.30 17.25 -0.14
N GLU A 162 8.57 16.77 0.87
CA GLU A 162 8.36 17.49 2.13
C GLU A 162 9.68 17.72 2.87
N MET A 163 10.57 16.72 2.93
CA MET A 163 11.90 16.91 3.54
C MET A 163 12.76 17.91 2.76
N ILE A 164 12.70 17.91 1.42
CA ILE A 164 13.40 18.91 0.60
C ILE A 164 12.85 20.32 0.86
N GLU A 165 11.53 20.46 1.00
CA GLU A 165 10.92 21.75 1.31
C GLU A 165 11.26 22.24 2.73
N ILE A 166 11.26 21.34 3.72
CA ILE A 166 11.67 21.64 5.09
C ILE A 166 13.12 22.07 5.13
N THR A 167 14.01 21.34 4.47
CA THR A 167 15.45 21.70 4.41
C THR A 167 15.66 23.03 3.71
N ARG A 168 14.99 23.30 2.58
CA ARG A 168 15.05 24.61 1.90
C ARG A 168 14.59 25.74 2.83
N ARG A 169 13.48 25.56 3.55
CA ARG A 169 12.96 26.56 4.48
C ARG A 169 13.93 26.82 5.63
N ASN A 170 14.52 25.76 6.18
CA ASN A 170 15.50 25.88 7.26
C ASN A 170 16.76 26.61 6.78
N VAL A 171 17.24 26.32 5.57
CA VAL A 171 18.38 27.05 4.97
C VAL A 171 18.04 28.54 4.81
N GLN A 172 16.83 28.87 4.37
CA GLN A 172 16.40 30.26 4.22
C GLN A 172 16.32 30.98 5.58
N LEU A 173 15.74 30.34 6.60
CA LEU A 173 15.67 30.90 7.95
C LEU A 173 17.06 31.12 8.53
N ASN A 174 17.96 30.15 8.37
CA ASN A 174 19.36 30.28 8.83
C ASN A 174 20.06 31.46 8.15
N PHE A 175 19.80 31.71 6.87
CA PHE A 175 20.34 32.86 6.14
C PHE A 175 19.81 34.20 6.68
N GLU A 176 18.52 34.27 6.98
CA GLU A 176 17.91 35.47 7.56
C GLU A 176 18.46 35.76 8.96
N ASP A 177 18.63 34.72 9.78
CA ASP A 177 19.15 34.84 11.13
C ASP A 177 20.64 35.21 11.15
N ASP A 178 21.46 34.62 10.27
CA ASP A 178 22.87 35.01 10.13
C ASP A 178 23.02 36.48 9.70
N ARG A 179 22.18 36.93 8.76
CA ARG A 179 22.14 38.33 8.34
C ARG A 179 21.75 39.27 9.48
N ARG A 180 20.77 38.90 10.31
CA ARG A 180 20.37 39.67 11.50
C ARG A 180 21.48 39.67 12.56
N ALA A 181 22.11 38.53 12.80
CA ALA A 181 23.20 38.40 13.77
C ALA A 181 24.41 39.27 13.39
N LYS A 182 24.79 39.27 12.11
CA LYS A 182 25.83 40.15 11.57
C LYS A 182 25.48 41.62 11.79
N LEU A 183 24.26 42.04 11.45
CA LEU A 183 23.81 43.43 11.66
C LEU A 183 23.85 43.84 13.13
N LEU A 184 23.46 42.96 14.06
CA LEU A 184 23.53 43.24 15.49
C LEU A 184 24.97 43.33 16.00
N LYS A 185 25.87 42.48 15.47
CA LYS A 185 27.29 42.51 15.79
C LYS A 185 27.94 43.81 15.31
N ASP A 186 27.67 44.20 14.07
CA ASP A 186 28.19 45.43 13.47
C ASP A 186 27.71 46.67 14.24
N LYS A 187 26.44 46.69 14.70
CA LYS A 187 25.91 47.75 15.57
C LYS A 187 26.65 47.84 16.90
N ARG A 188 26.86 46.71 17.59
CA ARG A 188 27.61 46.68 18.86
C ARG A 188 29.06 47.14 18.66
N GLU A 189 29.72 46.71 17.59
CA GLU A 189 31.09 47.13 17.29
C GLU A 189 31.17 48.64 17.01
N ALA A 190 30.20 49.19 16.27
CA ALA A 190 30.11 50.62 16.00
C ALA A 190 29.89 51.43 17.29
N GLU A 191 29.00 50.98 18.18
CA GLU A 191 28.78 51.61 19.49
C GLU A 191 30.04 51.55 20.36
N LEU A 192 30.72 50.40 20.43
CA LEU A 192 31.97 50.27 21.18
C LEU A 192 33.09 51.15 20.61
N ARG A 193 33.19 51.27 19.28
CA ARG A 193 34.15 52.16 18.62
C ARG A 193 33.85 53.63 18.94
N ALA A 194 32.58 54.05 18.86
CA ALA A 194 32.17 55.41 19.20
C ALA A 194 32.45 55.74 20.67
N VAL A 195 32.20 54.81 21.60
CA VAL A 195 32.54 55.00 23.03
C VAL A 195 34.06 55.13 23.22
N ARG A 196 34.87 54.32 22.52
CA ARG A 196 36.34 54.39 22.59
C ARG A 196 36.90 55.69 22.01
N GLU A 197 36.30 56.20 20.94
CA GLU A 197 36.64 57.49 20.36
C GLU A 197 36.23 58.66 21.27
N ALA A 198 35.04 58.59 21.88
CA ALA A 198 34.54 59.61 22.80
C ALA A 198 35.28 59.64 24.15
N THR A 199 35.82 58.51 24.61
CA THR A 199 36.58 58.43 25.87
C THR A 199 38.05 58.84 25.73
N GLY A 200 38.53 59.09 24.51
CA GLY A 200 39.91 59.48 24.23
C GLY A 200 40.88 58.34 24.50
N ALA A 201 41.68 57.96 23.51
CA ALA A 201 42.66 56.88 23.62
C ALA A 201 43.64 57.11 24.79
N SER A 202 43.38 56.47 25.93
CA SER A 202 44.39 56.14 26.93
C SER A 202 44.56 54.62 26.89
N ALA A 203 45.53 54.18 26.08
CA ALA A 203 45.98 52.80 26.09
C ALA A 203 46.85 52.56 27.34
N PRO A 204 46.50 51.63 28.25
CA PRO A 204 47.54 50.99 29.03
C PRO A 204 48.27 50.00 28.12
N ALA A 205 49.57 50.24 27.99
CA ALA A 205 50.51 49.32 27.41
C ALA A 205 50.44 47.94 28.10
N ALA A 206 50.55 46.90 27.28
CA ALA A 206 51.10 45.57 27.59
C ALA A 206 50.98 45.07 29.05
N SER A 207 50.08 44.12 29.26
CA SER A 207 50.32 43.04 30.22
C SER A 207 50.30 41.73 29.46
N GLN A 208 51.50 41.18 29.27
CA GLN A 208 51.71 39.81 28.81
C GLN A 208 51.04 38.87 29.82
N VAL A 209 50.07 38.08 29.37
CA VAL A 209 49.47 37.02 30.19
C VAL A 209 50.10 35.69 29.73
N PRO A 210 50.63 34.87 30.64
CA PRO A 210 51.38 33.67 30.30
C PRO A 210 50.50 32.64 29.59
N THR A 211 51.07 32.04 28.55
CA THR A 211 50.58 30.85 27.87
C THR A 211 50.47 29.69 28.86
N THR A 212 49.28 29.44 29.41
CA THR A 212 48.98 28.15 30.04
C THR A 212 48.55 27.18 28.96
N ASP A 213 49.54 26.39 28.54
CA ASP A 213 49.44 25.15 27.79
C ASP A 213 48.35 24.25 28.42
N SER A 214 47.13 24.36 27.89
CA SER A 214 45.98 23.55 28.30
C SER A 214 45.73 22.56 27.19
N ARG A 215 46.58 21.53 27.20
CA ARG A 215 46.46 20.30 26.43
C ARG A 215 45.07 19.71 26.64
N ILE A 216 44.16 19.95 25.71
CA ILE A 216 42.85 19.30 25.66
C ILE A 216 43.11 17.81 25.37
N PRO A 217 42.73 16.87 26.23
CA PRO A 217 42.81 15.45 25.92
C PRO A 217 41.85 15.13 24.77
N PRO A 218 42.23 14.26 23.82
CA PRO A 218 41.34 13.82 22.75
C PRO A 218 40.32 12.84 23.35
N GLY A 219 39.12 13.32 23.66
CA GLY A 219 38.07 12.50 24.25
C GLY A 219 36.69 13.09 23.94
N GLY A 220 36.13 12.71 22.79
CA GLY A 220 34.76 13.04 22.43
C GLY A 220 33.78 12.33 23.35
N VAL A 221 33.05 13.09 24.17
CA VAL A 221 31.91 12.61 24.94
C VAL A 221 30.66 13.25 24.33
N THR A 222 29.82 12.43 23.71
CA THR A 222 28.49 12.83 23.25
C THR A 222 27.49 12.73 24.41
N LEU A 223 26.41 13.51 24.35
CA LEU A 223 25.35 13.65 25.37
C LEU A 223 24.59 12.33 25.69
N ASN A 224 24.94 11.21 25.05
CA ASN A 224 24.33 9.89 25.27
C ASN A 224 25.29 8.86 25.91
N GLY A 225 26.49 9.25 26.37
CA GLY A 225 27.32 8.42 27.25
C GLY A 225 27.90 7.15 26.61
N TYR A 226 28.14 7.12 25.29
CA TYR A 226 28.85 6.01 24.64
C TYR A 226 30.23 6.47 24.13
N VAL A 227 31.27 5.75 24.54
CA VAL A 227 32.67 5.94 24.10
C VAL A 227 32.91 4.97 22.94
N GLU A 228 33.11 5.50 21.75
CA GLU A 228 33.44 4.70 20.56
C GLU A 228 34.97 4.71 20.37
N SER A 229 35.59 3.56 20.62
CA SER A 229 37.02 3.33 20.44
C SER A 229 37.37 3.39 18.96
N GLY A 230 38.30 4.26 18.59
CA GLY A 230 38.83 4.36 17.23
C GLY A 230 39.44 3.05 16.76
N ASN A 231 39.07 2.65 15.53
CA ASN A 231 39.75 1.63 14.76
C ASN A 231 40.10 2.27 13.41
N GLU A 232 41.36 2.64 13.24
CA GLU A 232 41.94 2.94 11.94
C GLU A 232 42.24 1.62 11.24
N GLU A 233 41.61 1.34 10.10
CA GLU A 233 42.31 0.64 9.03
C GLU A 233 41.78 1.08 7.66
N SER A 234 42.62 1.87 7.02
CA SER A 234 42.56 2.25 5.62
C SER A 234 43.01 1.07 4.76
N THR A 235 42.20 0.64 3.80
CA THR A 235 42.72 0.24 2.49
C THR A 235 41.77 0.69 1.39
N LEU A 236 42.17 1.80 0.74
CA LEU A 236 41.77 2.10 -0.63
C LEU A 236 42.16 0.94 -1.55
N THR A 237 41.22 0.41 -2.32
CA THR A 237 41.50 0.01 -3.71
C THR A 237 40.40 0.56 -4.62
N HIS A 238 40.83 1.46 -5.50
CA HIS A 238 40.08 2.05 -6.58
C HIS A 238 40.69 1.50 -7.86
N THR A 239 39.96 0.72 -8.68
CA THR A 239 40.31 0.53 -10.09
C THR A 239 39.11 0.07 -10.93
N SER A 240 38.91 0.80 -12.04
CA SER A 240 38.28 0.46 -13.33
C SER A 240 36.78 0.15 -13.34
N ASP A 241 35.95 1.06 -13.86
CA ASP A 241 35.69 1.31 -15.30
C ASP A 241 35.02 0.12 -15.99
N ASN A 242 33.70 0.24 -16.18
CA ASN A 242 32.96 -0.60 -17.11
C ASN A 242 31.92 0.28 -17.83
N VAL A 243 32.35 0.91 -18.92
CA VAL A 243 31.50 1.46 -19.96
C VAL A 243 31.83 0.67 -21.22
N SER A 244 30.89 -0.16 -21.65
CA SER A 244 30.88 -0.76 -22.97
C SER A 244 29.65 -0.19 -23.68
N ASP A 245 29.93 0.73 -24.59
CA ASP A 245 29.05 1.07 -25.70
C ASP A 245 28.91 -0.16 -26.60
N ASP A 246 27.68 -0.61 -26.83
CA ASP A 246 27.33 -1.53 -27.91
C ASP A 246 26.65 -0.70 -29.02
N GLU A 247 27.36 -0.55 -30.15
CA GLU A 247 26.77 -0.29 -31.47
C GLU A 247 26.70 -1.62 -32.24
N GLU A 248 25.49 -1.99 -32.67
CA GLU A 248 25.17 -2.45 -34.05
C GLU A 248 23.66 -2.45 -34.28
#